data_AF-A0A840SU85-F1
#
_entry.id   AF-A0A840SU85-F1
#
_cell.length_a   1.000
_cell.length_b   1.000
_cell.length_c   1.000
_cell.angle_alpha   90.00
_cell.angle_beta   90.00
_cell.angle_gamma   90.00
#
_symmetry.space_group_name_H-M   'P 1'
#
loop_
_entity.id
_entity.type
_entity.pdbx_description
1 polymer ?
#
loop_
_entity_poly.entity_id
_entity_poly.type
_entity_poly.pdbx_seq_one_letter_code
_entity_poly.pdbx_strand_id
1 'polypeptide(L)'
;MSVDIDDPDLTLAEIFHRWPEVARVFWRHETACVGCPIAPFHTVIDTCVEYHLDEVVFRAELRAIVAGATSRRRSVRQDDEEPRR
;
A
#
# COMPACT_ATOMS: atom_id res chain seq x y z
N MET A 1 6.56 -3.84 15.51
CA MET A 1 5.17 -4.15 15.13
C MET A 1 5.16 -4.39 13.63
N SER A 2 4.75 -5.58 13.18
CA SER A 2 4.74 -5.91 11.75
C SER A 2 3.54 -5.20 11.11
N VAL A 3 3.78 -4.40 10.06
CA VAL A 3 2.71 -3.76 9.28
C VAL A 3 2.07 -4.82 8.39
N ASP A 4 0.75 -5.00 8.48
CA ASP A 4 -0.04 -5.90 7.64
C ASP A 4 -0.72 -5.09 6.52
N ILE A 5 -0.67 -5.57 5.28
CA ILE A 5 -1.28 -4.91 4.13
C ILE A 5 -2.82 -4.98 4.17
N ASP A 6 -3.36 -5.96 4.88
CA ASP A 6 -4.81 -6.14 5.01
C ASP A 6 -5.41 -5.38 6.20
N ASP A 7 -4.59 -4.66 6.97
CA ASP A 7 -5.06 -3.82 8.07
C ASP A 7 -6.04 -2.74 7.53
N PRO A 8 -7.30 -2.70 8.01
CA PRO A 8 -8.30 -1.76 7.54
C PRO A 8 -7.96 -0.30 7.87
N ASP A 9 -7.19 -0.07 8.95
CA ASP A 9 -6.82 1.26 9.41
C ASP A 9 -5.52 1.76 8.75
N LEU A 10 -4.89 0.92 7.91
CA LEU A 10 -3.63 1.26 7.25
C LEU A 10 -3.85 2.38 6.23
N THR A 11 -3.09 3.46 6.40
CA THR A 11 -3.22 4.65 5.56
C THR A 11 -2.57 4.44 4.20
N LEU A 12 -3.06 5.14 3.17
CA LEU A 12 -2.48 5.12 1.84
C LEU A 12 -1.02 5.61 1.85
N ALA A 13 -0.69 6.59 2.70
CA ALA A 13 0.69 7.04 2.86
C ALA A 13 1.61 5.92 3.38
N GLU A 14 1.18 5.15 4.38
CA GLU A 14 1.95 4.01 4.89
C GLU A 14 2.06 2.88 3.87
N ILE A 15 0.98 2.60 3.14
CA ILE A 15 0.97 1.63 2.05
C ILE A 15 1.99 1.99 0.98
N PHE A 16 1.99 3.24 0.50
CA PHE A 16 2.94 3.69 -0.52
C PHE A 16 4.38 3.77 0.00
N HIS A 17 4.57 4.11 1.28
CA HIS A 17 5.89 4.12 1.90
C HIS A 17 6.48 2.70 2.02
N ARG A 18 5.65 1.73 2.44
CA ARG A 18 6.08 0.35 2.68
C ARG A 18 6.18 -0.48 1.40
N TRP A 19 5.25 -0.29 0.47
CA TRP A 19 5.12 -1.02 -0.79
C TRP A 19 4.86 -0.09 -1.97
N PRO A 20 5.85 0.70 -2.43
CA PRO A 20 5.65 1.66 -3.52
C PRO A 20 5.20 1.00 -4.84
N GLU A 21 5.40 -0.31 -5.03
CA GLU A 21 4.90 -1.05 -6.18
C GLU A 21 3.38 -1.06 -6.30
N VAL A 22 2.66 -0.94 -5.17
CA VAL A 22 1.20 -0.95 -5.17
C VAL A 22 0.61 0.26 -5.88
N ALA A 23 1.37 1.35 -6.05
CA ALA A 23 0.95 2.54 -6.81
C ALA A 23 0.45 2.20 -8.22
N ARG A 24 0.94 1.11 -8.83
CA ARG A 24 0.45 0.62 -10.12
C ARG A 24 -1.01 0.17 -10.09
N VAL A 25 -1.46 -0.42 -8.99
CA VAL A 25 -2.85 -0.82 -8.80
C VAL A 25 -3.71 0.44 -8.73
N PHE A 26 -3.30 1.43 -7.93
CA PHE A 26 -3.99 2.71 -7.81
C PHE A 26 -4.10 3.46 -9.16
N TRP A 27 -3.03 3.47 -9.97
CA TRP A 27 -3.10 4.05 -11.32
C TRP A 27 -4.00 3.28 -12.28
N ARG A 28 -4.07 1.95 -12.18
CA ARG A 28 -4.93 1.12 -13.05
C ARG A 28 -6.41 1.36 -12.80
N HIS A 29 -6.77 1.69 -11.56
CA HIS A 29 -8.13 2.08 -11.16
C HIS A 29 -8.36 3.59 -11.27
N GLU A 30 -7.48 4.32 -11.95
CA GLU A 30 -7.56 5.78 -12.20
C GLU A 30 -7.73 6.63 -10.92
N THR A 31 -7.25 6.12 -9.79
CA THR A 31 -7.36 6.83 -8.51
C THR A 31 -6.34 7.97 -8.43
N ALA A 32 -6.73 9.10 -7.84
CA ALA A 32 -5.86 10.26 -7.62
C ALA A 32 -5.08 10.19 -6.28
N CYS A 33 -5.08 9.04 -5.62
CA CYS A 33 -4.54 8.88 -4.27
C CYS A 33 -3.01 8.98 -4.21
N VAL A 34 -2.31 8.63 -5.29
CA VAL A 34 -0.83 8.65 -5.34
C VAL A 34 -0.34 10.10 -5.37
N GLY A 35 0.30 10.54 -4.28
CA GLY A 35 0.80 11.91 -4.14
C GLY A 35 -0.23 12.92 -3.63
N CYS A 36 -1.43 12.48 -3.25
CA CYS A 36 -2.44 13.35 -2.66
C CYS A 36 -2.05 13.74 -1.22
N PRO A 37 -2.16 15.02 -0.81
CA PRO A 37 -1.81 15.45 0.54
C PRO A 37 -2.70 14.84 1.64
N ILE A 38 -3.87 14.30 1.29
CA ILE A 38 -4.78 13.63 2.24
C ILE A 38 -4.43 12.15 2.48
N ALA A 39 -3.53 11.56 1.69
CA ALA A 39 -3.16 10.14 1.79
C ALA A 39 -2.76 9.65 3.21
N PRO A 40 -2.17 10.47 4.11
CA PRO A 40 -1.89 10.06 5.48
C PRO A 40 -3.12 9.86 6.37
N PHE A 41 -4.31 10.23 5.91
CA PHE A 41 -5.57 10.09 6.66
C PHE A 41 -6.58 9.20 5.97
N HIS A 42 -6.26 8.75 4.75
CA HIS A 42 -7.16 8.00 3.89
C HIS A 42 -6.74 6.54 3.88
N THR A 43 -7.68 5.61 3.93
CA THR A 43 -7.42 4.16 3.93
C THR A 43 -7.75 3.54 2.56
N VAL A 44 -7.45 2.24 2.42
CA VAL A 44 -7.91 1.45 1.27
C VAL A 44 -9.43 1.39 1.20
N ILE A 45 -10.11 1.30 2.35
CA ILE A 45 -11.57 1.24 2.43
C ILE A 45 -12.16 2.54 1.90
N ASP A 46 -11.64 3.68 2.37
CA ASP A 46 -12.14 4.98 1.93
C ASP A 46 -11.95 5.17 0.42
N THR A 47 -10.81 4.71 -0.12
CA THR A 47 -10.57 4.71 -1.58
C THR A 47 -11.60 3.86 -2.32
N CYS A 48 -11.93 2.68 -1.80
CA CYS A 48 -12.93 1.81 -2.43
C CYS A 48 -14.32 2.46 -2.42
N VAL A 49 -14.67 3.14 -1.33
CA VAL A 49 -15.93 3.89 -1.23
C VAL A 49 -15.97 5.08 -2.19
N GLU A 50 -14.91 5.89 -2.22
CA GLU A 50 -14.84 7.10 -3.06
C GLU A 50 -14.90 6.77 -4.57
N TYR A 51 -14.13 5.76 -4.98
CA TYR A 51 -14.00 5.37 -6.39
C TYR A 51 -14.95 4.23 -6.81
N HIS A 52 -15.87 3.82 -5.92
CA HIS A 52 -16.85 2.75 -6.16
C HIS A 52 -16.18 1.42 -6.60
N LEU A 53 -15.07 1.08 -5.97
CA LEU A 53 -14.31 -0.13 -6.24
C LEU A 53 -14.81 -1.30 -5.39
N ASP A 54 -14.71 -2.51 -5.94
CA ASP A 54 -14.90 -3.73 -5.15
C ASP A 54 -13.68 -3.93 -4.24
N GLU A 55 -13.88 -3.80 -2.93
CA GLU A 55 -12.83 -3.90 -1.93
C GLU A 55 -12.10 -5.25 -1.98
N VAL A 56 -12.85 -6.35 -2.17
CA VAL A 56 -12.29 -7.70 -2.16
C VAL A 56 -11.36 -7.88 -3.36
N VAL A 57 -11.79 -7.42 -4.53
CA VAL A 57 -10.98 -7.45 -5.76
C VAL A 57 -9.76 -6.55 -5.61
N PHE A 58 -9.94 -5.31 -5.15
CA PHE A 58 -8.87 -4.34 -5.01
C PHE A 58 -7.79 -4.82 -4.04
N ARG A 59 -8.16 -5.31 -2.84
CA ARG A 59 -7.23 -5.89 -1.87
C ARG A 59 -6.52 -7.14 -2.41
N ALA A 60 -7.20 -7.97 -3.19
CA ALA A 60 -6.56 -9.12 -3.84
C ALA A 60 -5.46 -8.69 -4.82
N GLU A 61 -5.69 -7.62 -5.60
CA GLU A 61 -4.68 -7.06 -6.50
C GLU A 61 -3.47 -6.48 -5.72
N LEU A 62 -3.71 -5.77 -4.62
CA LEU A 62 -2.65 -5.26 -3.75
C LEU A 62 -1.78 -6.39 -3.20
N ARG A 63 -2.39 -7.45 -2.68
CA ARG A 63 -1.68 -8.64 -2.18
C ARG A 63 -0.87 -9.34 -3.27
N ALA A 64 -1.42 -9.47 -4.48
CA ALA A 64 -0.71 -10.07 -5.60
C ALA A 64 0.57 -9.29 -5.97
N ILE A 65 0.49 -7.95 -5.99
CA ILE A 65 1.65 -7.09 -6.22
C ILE A 65 2.70 -7.24 -5.11
N VAL A 66 2.27 -7.25 -3.84
CA VAL A 66 3.21 -7.38 -2.71
C VAL A 66 3.84 -8.77 -2.64
N ALA A 67 3.09 -9.84 -2.91
CA ALA A 67 3.66 -11.19 -3.02
C ALA A 67 4.69 -11.28 -4.17
N GLY A 68 4.41 -10.66 -5.31
CA GLY A 68 5.36 -10.56 -6.42
C GLY A 68 6.61 -9.73 -6.09
N ALA A 69 6.44 -8.61 -5.39
CA ALA A 69 7.53 -7.70 -5.02
C ALA A 69 8.40 -8.22 -3.87
N THR A 70 7.82 -8.89 -2.88
CA THR A 70 8.55 -9.46 -1.73
C THR A 70 9.56 -10.52 -2.16
N SER A 71 9.27 -11.29 -3.22
CA SER A 71 10.24 -12.22 -3.82
C SER A 71 11.48 -11.51 -4.41
N ARG A 72 11.32 -10.26 -4.88
CA ARG A 72 12.41 -9.45 -5.45
C ARG A 72 13.13 -8.61 -4.40
N ARG A 73 12.42 -8.14 -3.37
CA ARG A 73 12.97 -7.31 -2.28
C ARG A 73 13.74 -8.10 -1.23
N ARG A 74 13.44 -9.39 -1.01
CA ARG A 74 14.18 -10.23 -0.03
C ARG A 74 15.69 -10.29 -0.33
N SER A 75 16.09 -10.07 -1.57
CA SER A 75 17.50 -10.07 -1.97
C SER A 75 18.23 -8.73 -1.74
N VAL A 76 17.54 -7.63 -1.36
CA VAL A 76 18.14 -6.28 -1.40
C VAL A 76 18.09 -5.48 -0.09
N ARG A 77 17.27 -5.80 0.93
CA ARG A 77 17.27 -5.00 2.19
C ARG A 77 17.01 -5.84 3.46
N GLN A 78 18.06 -6.40 4.05
CA GLN A 78 18.20 -6.46 5.50
C GLN A 78 19.26 -5.42 5.84
N ASP A 79 18.89 -4.15 6.05
CA ASP A 79 19.72 -3.12 6.69
C ASP A 79 18.87 -1.85 6.70
N ASP A 80 18.34 -1.51 7.87
CA ASP A 80 18.08 -0.16 8.38
C ASP A 80 17.33 -0.32 9.73
N GLU A 81 18.03 -0.95 10.68
CA GLU A 81 17.77 -0.80 12.11
C GLU A 81 18.46 0.50 12.53
N GLU A 82 17.70 1.58 12.71
CA GLU A 82 18.26 2.85 13.18
C GLU A 82 18.36 2.85 14.71
N PRO A 83 19.57 2.95 15.30
CA PRO A 83 19.73 3.03 16.73
C PRO A 83 19.43 4.47 17.17
N ARG A 84 18.30 4.66 17.86
CA ARG A 84 18.01 5.95 18.50
C ARG A 84 19.02 6.20 19.62
N ARG A 85 19.85 7.23 19.45
CA ARG A 85 20.79 7.75 20.44
C ARG A 85 20.26 9.05 21.05
#